data_AF-A0A4R0NCT1-F1
#
_entry.id   AF-A0A4R0NCT1-F1
#
_cell.length_a   1.000
_cell.length_b   1.000
_cell.length_c   1.000
_cell.angle_alpha   90.00
_cell.angle_beta   90.00
_cell.angle_gamma   90.00
#
_symmetry.space_group_name_H-M   'P 1'
#
loop_
_entity.id
_entity.type
_entity.pdbx_description
1 polymer ?
#
loop_
_entity_poly.entity_id
_entity_poly.type
_entity_poly.pdbx_seq_one_letter_code
_entity_poly.pdbx_strand_id
1 'polypeptide(L)'
;MEDSIKGLVPHVLCFIINELCKYGFLLAHENDLADLKGLVDADSISPDDFELLESVDDEVVQILLNSVEKVVDCSKAYFLINNLDEMEVMENEEYNMLASDNYFTYIIDWDNKSYNDLLINLNSVYFSISQLIYHTTCQIRLNEVEVPDEVYEEFLDKYSDILTEKIPANDKNISLLYDLIVGLNADLFKIDKLSNDTQTP
;
A
#
# COMPACT_ATOMS: atom_id res chain seq x y z
N MET A 1 -1.90 -23.32 -8.19
CA MET A 1 -2.90 -22.86 -7.21
C MET A 1 -2.20 -22.35 -5.95
N GLU A 2 -1.55 -23.19 -5.14
CA GLU A 2 -0.72 -22.69 -4.01
C GLU A 2 0.45 -21.81 -4.50
N ASP A 3 1.13 -22.20 -5.59
CA ASP A 3 2.19 -21.39 -6.20
C ASP A 3 1.67 -20.06 -6.77
N SER A 4 0.44 -20.05 -7.28
CA SER A 4 -0.20 -18.85 -7.84
C SER A 4 -0.53 -17.82 -6.74
N ILE A 5 -0.99 -18.29 -5.58
CA ILE A 5 -1.30 -17.43 -4.44
C ILE A 5 -0.02 -16.89 -3.82
N LYS A 6 1.03 -17.71 -3.71
CA LYS A 6 2.31 -17.22 -3.21
C LYS A 6 2.96 -16.23 -4.15
N GLY A 7 2.84 -16.48 -5.45
CA GLY A 7 3.39 -15.65 -6.52
C GLY A 7 2.71 -14.29 -6.68
N LEU A 8 1.40 -14.15 -6.35
CA LEU A 8 0.71 -12.86 -6.49
C LEU A 8 1.04 -11.86 -5.38
N VAL A 9 1.46 -12.32 -4.18
CA VAL A 9 1.71 -11.42 -3.04
C VAL A 9 2.77 -10.36 -3.36
N PRO A 10 3.95 -10.71 -3.93
CA PRO A 10 4.94 -9.69 -4.32
C PRO A 10 4.42 -8.65 -5.31
N HIS A 11 3.54 -9.04 -6.25
CA HIS A 11 2.91 -8.10 -7.18
C HIS A 11 1.93 -7.17 -6.48
N VAL A 12 1.12 -7.68 -5.54
CA VAL A 12 0.25 -6.83 -4.69
C VAL A 12 1.07 -5.81 -3.91
N LEU A 13 2.19 -6.22 -3.30
CA LEU A 13 3.09 -5.31 -2.58
C LEU A 13 3.71 -4.26 -3.52
N CYS A 14 4.07 -4.64 -4.75
CA CYS A 14 4.55 -3.70 -5.77
C CYS A 14 3.49 -2.64 -6.13
N PHE A 15 2.24 -3.04 -6.31
CA PHE A 15 1.16 -2.09 -6.56
C PHE A 15 0.93 -1.13 -5.39
N ILE A 16 1.06 -1.61 -4.14
CA ILE A 16 0.98 -0.75 -2.95
C ILE A 16 2.11 0.27 -2.93
N ILE A 17 3.35 -0.13 -3.27
CA ILE A 17 4.49 0.80 -3.40
C ILE A 17 4.16 1.89 -4.42
N ASN A 18 3.71 1.51 -5.61
CA ASN A 18 3.37 2.46 -6.66
C ASN A 18 2.29 3.44 -6.23
N GLU A 19 1.25 2.98 -5.53
CA GLU A 19 0.17 3.84 -5.06
C GLU A 19 0.65 4.83 -3.99
N LEU A 20 1.49 4.39 -3.03
CA LEU A 20 2.08 5.29 -2.02
C LEU A 20 3.00 6.33 -2.66
N CYS A 21 3.84 5.92 -3.62
CA CYS A 21 4.71 6.83 -4.35
C CYS A 21 3.92 7.84 -5.19
N LYS A 22 2.83 7.42 -5.85
CA LYS A 22 1.92 8.31 -6.58
C LYS A 22 1.38 9.41 -5.65
N TYR A 23 0.86 9.06 -4.47
CA TYR A 23 0.40 10.08 -3.51
C TYR A 23 1.52 10.97 -2.99
N GLY A 24 2.71 10.40 -2.75
CA GLY A 24 3.90 11.17 -2.38
C GLY A 24 4.24 12.21 -3.44
N PHE A 25 4.18 11.82 -4.71
CA PHE A 25 4.40 12.76 -5.80
C PHE A 25 3.30 13.81 -5.90
N LEU A 26 2.03 13.42 -5.83
CA LEU A 26 0.92 14.38 -5.92
C LEU A 26 1.03 15.46 -4.82
N LEU A 27 1.40 15.08 -3.60
CA LEU A 27 1.65 16.01 -2.50
C LEU A 27 2.86 16.91 -2.78
N ALA A 28 3.98 16.34 -3.20
CA ALA A 28 5.18 17.09 -3.56
C ALA A 28 4.89 18.10 -4.68
N HIS A 29 4.20 17.67 -5.73
CA HIS A 29 3.77 18.50 -6.86
C HIS A 29 2.85 19.64 -6.44
N GLU A 30 1.97 19.41 -5.46
CA GLU A 30 1.10 20.46 -4.96
C GLU A 30 1.84 21.52 -4.12
N ASN A 31 2.98 21.17 -3.54
CA ASN A 31 3.76 22.01 -2.61
C ASN A 31 5.20 22.28 -3.11
N ASP A 32 6.19 21.50 -2.68
CA ASP A 32 7.62 21.71 -2.91
C ASP A 32 8.05 21.72 -4.38
N LEU A 33 7.32 21.01 -5.24
CA LEU A 33 7.53 20.93 -6.67
C LEU A 33 6.50 21.73 -7.47
N ALA A 34 5.80 22.68 -6.83
CA ALA A 34 4.77 23.50 -7.49
C ALA A 34 5.30 24.27 -8.71
N ASP A 35 6.59 24.57 -8.79
CA ASP A 35 7.22 25.18 -9.97
C ASP A 35 7.17 24.28 -11.22
N LEU A 36 6.94 22.97 -11.05
CA LEU A 36 6.74 22.01 -12.14
C LEU A 36 5.30 21.99 -12.66
N LYS A 37 4.34 22.67 -11.99
CA LYS A 37 2.93 22.72 -12.40
C LYS A 37 2.78 23.29 -13.81
N GLY A 38 2.22 22.48 -14.71
CA GLY A 38 2.01 22.84 -16.12
C GLY A 38 3.22 22.62 -17.02
N LEU A 39 4.35 22.16 -16.47
CA LEU A 39 5.52 21.68 -17.23
C LEU A 39 5.56 20.15 -17.29
N VAL A 40 5.11 19.49 -16.21
CA VAL A 40 5.00 18.03 -16.10
C VAL A 40 3.56 17.70 -15.71
N ASP A 41 3.00 16.65 -16.32
CA ASP A 41 1.72 16.11 -15.91
C ASP A 41 1.96 15.19 -14.70
N ALA A 42 1.31 15.47 -13.57
CA ALA A 42 1.51 14.73 -12.33
C ALA A 42 1.09 13.26 -12.45
N ASP A 43 0.21 12.95 -13.41
CA ASP A 43 -0.22 11.58 -13.71
C ASP A 43 0.73 10.83 -14.68
N SER A 44 1.74 11.50 -15.24
CA SER A 44 2.65 10.94 -16.27
C SER A 44 3.91 10.29 -15.72
N ILE A 45 3.95 10.04 -14.41
CA ILE A 45 5.19 9.77 -13.68
C ILE A 45 5.57 8.32 -13.69
N SER A 46 6.84 8.08 -13.98
CA SER A 46 7.41 6.76 -14.04
C SER A 46 7.94 6.34 -12.66
N PRO A 47 8.09 5.02 -12.41
CA PRO A 47 8.74 4.53 -11.21
C PRO A 47 10.16 5.06 -10.98
N ASP A 48 10.86 5.44 -12.06
CA ASP A 48 12.21 6.01 -12.00
C ASP A 48 12.21 7.46 -11.46
N ASP A 49 11.06 8.13 -11.51
CA ASP A 49 10.89 9.49 -10.99
C ASP A 49 10.67 9.51 -9.47
N PHE A 50 10.53 8.36 -8.82
CA PHE A 50 10.32 8.26 -7.36
C PHE A 50 11.57 8.60 -6.55
N GLU A 51 12.77 8.51 -7.12
CA GLU A 51 14.00 9.02 -6.49
C GLU A 51 13.92 10.53 -6.19
N LEU A 52 13.09 11.28 -6.93
CA LEU A 52 12.89 12.71 -6.68
C LEU A 52 12.22 12.96 -5.32
N LEU A 53 11.39 12.03 -4.84
CA LEU A 53 10.68 12.17 -3.57
C LEU A 53 11.62 12.20 -2.37
N GLU A 54 12.79 11.55 -2.46
CA GLU A 54 13.80 11.56 -1.41
C GLU A 54 14.36 12.97 -1.15
N SER A 55 14.27 13.86 -2.15
CA SER A 55 14.77 15.24 -2.07
C SER A 55 13.73 16.27 -1.61
N VAL A 56 12.47 15.86 -1.41
CA VAL A 56 11.34 16.72 -1.02
C VAL A 56 11.35 16.97 0.49
N ASP A 57 11.17 18.22 0.92
CA ASP A 57 11.18 18.65 2.33
C ASP A 57 9.75 18.72 2.92
N ASP A 58 8.90 17.77 2.50
CA ASP A 58 7.53 17.63 2.96
C ASP A 58 7.43 16.44 3.93
N GLU A 59 7.11 16.71 5.19
CA GLU A 59 7.06 15.68 6.24
C GLU A 59 6.06 14.56 5.93
N VAL A 60 4.96 14.84 5.23
CA VAL A 60 3.98 13.82 4.85
C VAL A 60 4.55 12.93 3.75
N VAL A 61 5.23 13.52 2.76
CA VAL A 61 5.94 12.75 1.71
C VAL A 61 7.01 11.85 2.33
N GLN A 62 7.77 12.34 3.31
CA GLN A 62 8.75 11.53 4.03
C GLN A 62 8.10 10.37 4.80
N ILE A 63 6.90 10.56 5.39
CA ILE A 63 6.16 9.46 6.02
C ILE A 63 5.68 8.44 4.98
N LEU A 64 5.24 8.88 3.80
CA LEU A 64 4.85 7.97 2.70
C LEU A 64 6.04 7.13 2.23
N LEU A 65 7.24 7.72 2.12
CA LEU A 65 8.46 6.97 1.80
C LEU A 65 8.81 5.94 2.88
N ASN A 66 8.63 6.28 4.17
CA ASN A 66 8.78 5.30 5.25
C ASN A 66 7.75 4.14 5.14
N SER A 67 6.52 4.43 4.68
CA SER A 67 5.54 3.40 4.38
C SER A 67 5.99 2.50 3.22
N VAL A 68 6.57 3.07 2.16
CA VAL A 68 7.16 2.31 1.04
C VAL A 68 8.28 1.39 1.50
N GLU A 69 9.20 1.87 2.34
CA GLU A 69 10.29 1.05 2.89
C GLU A 69 9.77 -0.18 3.65
N LYS A 70 8.70 -0.02 4.45
CA LYS A 70 8.06 -1.15 5.13
C LYS A 70 7.46 -2.17 4.17
N VAL A 71 6.86 -1.72 3.07
CA VAL A 71 6.31 -2.62 2.05
C VAL A 71 7.44 -3.36 1.34
N VAL A 72 8.54 -2.69 1.03
CA VAL A 72 9.76 -3.29 0.45
C VAL A 72 10.35 -4.34 1.38
N ASP A 73 10.49 -4.04 2.67
CA ASP A 73 11.03 -4.98 3.65
C ASP A 73 10.10 -6.17 3.89
N CYS A 74 8.78 -5.94 3.88
CA CYS A 74 7.78 -7.00 3.86
C CYS A 74 7.96 -7.91 2.63
N SER A 75 8.12 -7.34 1.43
CA SER A 75 8.33 -8.10 0.19
C SER A 75 9.59 -8.97 0.27
N LYS A 76 10.73 -8.39 0.68
CA LYS A 76 12.00 -9.12 0.87
C LYS A 76 11.86 -10.27 1.86
N ALA A 77 11.22 -10.03 3.00
CA ALA A 77 10.98 -11.06 4.00
C ALA A 77 10.07 -12.17 3.46
N TYR A 78 9.05 -11.81 2.67
CA TYR A 78 8.14 -12.76 2.06
C TYR A 78 8.86 -13.69 1.05
N PHE A 79 9.69 -13.12 0.17
CA PHE A 79 10.54 -13.90 -0.75
C PHE A 79 11.41 -14.91 0.01
N LEU A 80 12.04 -14.47 1.11
CA LEU A 80 12.89 -15.31 1.94
C LEU A 80 12.11 -16.44 2.65
N ILE A 81 10.94 -16.15 3.21
CA ILE A 81 10.10 -17.15 3.92
C ILE A 81 9.68 -18.27 2.97
N ASN A 82 9.36 -17.92 1.72
CA ASN A 82 8.81 -18.86 0.74
C ASN A 82 9.88 -19.43 -0.22
N ASN A 83 11.14 -18.99 -0.11
CA ASN A 83 12.24 -19.38 -1.01
C ASN A 83 11.85 -19.19 -2.49
N LEU A 84 11.28 -18.03 -2.80
CA LEU A 84 10.87 -17.64 -4.15
C LEU A 84 12.03 -16.97 -4.89
N ASP A 85 12.13 -17.22 -6.20
CA ASP A 85 13.04 -16.49 -7.08
C ASP A 85 12.38 -15.18 -7.53
N GLU A 86 13.01 -14.05 -7.26
CA GLU A 86 12.45 -12.73 -7.54
C GLU A 86 12.23 -12.49 -9.02
N MET A 87 13.18 -12.89 -9.87
CA MET A 87 13.08 -12.67 -11.32
C MET A 87 11.94 -13.52 -11.90
N GLU A 88 11.88 -14.80 -11.53
CA GLU A 88 10.82 -15.70 -11.99
C GLU A 88 9.43 -15.22 -11.58
N VAL A 89 9.27 -14.77 -10.33
CA VAL A 89 7.98 -14.30 -9.82
C VAL A 89 7.57 -12.98 -10.45
N MET A 90 8.47 -12.01 -10.52
CA MET A 90 8.15 -10.66 -11.02
C MET A 90 7.95 -10.62 -12.55
N GLU A 91 8.54 -11.55 -13.30
CA GLU A 91 8.31 -11.70 -14.75
C GLU A 91 7.05 -12.53 -15.09
N ASN A 92 6.36 -13.09 -14.08
CA ASN A 92 5.18 -13.91 -14.30
C ASN A 92 3.91 -13.07 -14.54
N GLU A 93 3.45 -13.03 -15.79
CA GLU A 93 2.25 -12.30 -16.20
C GLU A 93 0.95 -12.79 -15.54
N GLU A 94 0.83 -14.08 -15.22
CA GLU A 94 -0.36 -14.63 -14.55
C GLU A 94 -0.47 -14.08 -13.13
N TYR A 95 0.64 -14.05 -12.38
CA TYR A 95 0.66 -13.51 -11.02
C TYR A 95 0.37 -12.01 -11.00
N ASN A 96 0.94 -11.28 -11.95
CA ASN A 96 0.66 -9.86 -12.15
C ASN A 96 -0.83 -9.61 -12.45
N MET A 97 -1.44 -10.39 -13.34
CA MET A 97 -2.85 -10.25 -13.70
C MET A 97 -3.77 -10.49 -12.49
N LEU A 98 -3.52 -11.55 -11.72
CA LEU A 98 -4.29 -11.84 -10.50
C LEU A 98 -4.14 -10.74 -9.44
N ALA A 99 -2.92 -10.24 -9.24
CA ALA A 99 -2.67 -9.13 -8.33
C ALA A 99 -3.31 -7.82 -8.81
N SER A 100 -3.34 -7.59 -10.13
CA SER A 100 -3.97 -6.44 -10.76
C SER A 100 -5.49 -6.46 -10.56
N ASP A 101 -6.13 -7.62 -10.71
CA ASP A 101 -7.57 -7.78 -10.45
C ASP A 101 -7.90 -7.45 -8.99
N ASN A 102 -7.09 -7.96 -8.04
CA ASN A 102 -7.21 -7.58 -6.63
C ASN A 102 -7.05 -6.06 -6.46
N TYR A 103 -5.99 -5.47 -7.01
CA TYR A 103 -5.69 -4.05 -6.88
C TYR A 103 -6.85 -3.16 -7.33
N PHE A 104 -7.36 -3.37 -8.55
CA PHE A 104 -8.45 -2.57 -9.11
C PHE A 104 -9.80 -2.78 -8.41
N THR A 105 -9.92 -3.83 -7.60
CA THR A 105 -11.12 -4.04 -6.80
C THR A 105 -11.14 -3.16 -5.54
N TYR A 106 -9.98 -2.88 -4.94
CA TYR A 106 -9.89 -2.14 -3.67
C TYR A 106 -9.41 -0.70 -3.80
N ILE A 107 -8.48 -0.45 -4.72
CA ILE A 107 -7.86 0.86 -4.88
C ILE A 107 -8.70 1.68 -5.86
N ILE A 108 -9.22 2.80 -5.36
CA ILE A 108 -10.07 3.73 -6.11
C ILE A 108 -9.24 4.98 -6.41
N ASP A 109 -9.29 5.43 -7.66
CA ASP A 109 -8.75 6.74 -8.04
C ASP A 109 -9.64 7.86 -7.49
N TRP A 110 -9.11 8.63 -6.56
CA TRP A 110 -9.78 9.80 -5.98
C TRP A 110 -9.47 11.05 -6.81
N ASP A 111 -10.50 11.84 -7.12
CA ASP A 111 -10.35 13.14 -7.76
C ASP A 111 -9.74 14.13 -6.75
N ASN A 112 -8.44 14.36 -6.86
CA ASN A 112 -7.65 15.19 -5.95
C ASN A 112 -7.43 16.58 -6.54
N LYS A 113 -7.92 17.63 -5.87
CA LYS A 113 -7.87 19.01 -6.40
C LYS A 113 -6.91 19.93 -5.66
N SER A 114 -6.47 19.53 -4.48
CA SER A 114 -5.57 20.31 -3.64
C SER A 114 -4.79 19.42 -2.69
N TYR A 115 -3.70 19.96 -2.13
CA TYR A 115 -2.92 19.32 -1.08
C TYR A 115 -3.78 18.83 0.10
N ASN A 116 -4.74 19.65 0.56
CA ASN A 116 -5.62 19.27 1.66
C ASN A 116 -6.57 18.13 1.28
N ASP A 117 -7.06 18.10 0.03
CA ASP A 117 -7.88 16.98 -0.44
C ASP A 117 -7.05 15.68 -0.46
N LEU A 118 -5.79 15.76 -0.90
CA LEU A 118 -4.85 14.64 -0.87
C LEU A 118 -4.65 14.11 0.56
N LEU A 119 -4.39 15.00 1.53
CA LEU A 119 -4.23 14.63 2.93
C LEU A 119 -5.47 13.92 3.50
N ILE A 120 -6.67 14.44 3.21
CA ILE A 120 -7.93 13.83 3.65
C ILE A 120 -8.10 12.45 3.01
N ASN A 121 -7.80 12.34 1.72
CA ASN A 121 -7.98 11.11 0.96
C ASN A 121 -6.97 10.01 1.35
N LEU A 122 -5.80 10.35 1.92
CA LEU A 122 -4.85 9.36 2.43
C LEU A 122 -5.49 8.40 3.45
N ASN A 123 -6.46 8.86 4.26
CA ASN A 123 -7.20 7.97 5.14
C ASN A 123 -7.89 6.82 4.38
N SER A 124 -8.58 7.16 3.28
CA SER A 124 -9.23 6.18 2.43
C SER A 124 -8.23 5.29 1.70
N VAL A 125 -7.10 5.84 1.24
CA VAL A 125 -6.04 5.11 0.55
C VAL A 125 -5.42 4.04 1.46
N TYR A 126 -4.98 4.42 2.65
CA TYR A 126 -4.40 3.48 3.62
C TYR A 126 -5.41 2.41 4.07
N PHE A 127 -6.69 2.78 4.18
CA PHE A 127 -7.74 1.83 4.49
C PHE A 127 -7.96 0.81 3.37
N SER A 128 -8.04 1.26 2.11
CA SER A 128 -8.12 0.37 0.94
C SER A 128 -6.89 -0.52 0.79
N ILE A 129 -5.68 -0.01 1.06
CA ILE A 129 -4.46 -0.82 1.10
C ILE A 129 -4.56 -1.90 2.19
N SER A 130 -5.07 -1.55 3.37
CA SER A 130 -5.26 -2.52 4.46
C SER A 130 -6.27 -3.61 4.10
N GLN A 131 -7.34 -3.25 3.39
CA GLN A 131 -8.32 -4.20 2.84
C GLN A 131 -7.70 -5.15 1.81
N LEU A 132 -6.93 -4.60 0.87
CA LEU A 132 -6.21 -5.37 -0.14
C LEU A 132 -5.25 -6.38 0.50
N ILE A 133 -4.44 -5.93 1.46
CA ILE A 133 -3.51 -6.81 2.20
C ILE A 133 -4.30 -7.90 2.95
N TYR A 134 -5.39 -7.53 3.64
CA TYR A 134 -6.23 -8.50 4.35
C TYR A 134 -6.83 -9.54 3.40
N HIS A 135 -7.37 -9.12 2.26
CA HIS A 135 -7.87 -10.03 1.24
C HIS A 135 -6.79 -11.03 0.79
N THR A 136 -5.56 -10.55 0.56
CA THR A 136 -4.42 -11.42 0.26
C THR A 136 -4.13 -12.41 1.40
N THR A 137 -4.27 -12.01 2.67
CA THR A 137 -4.17 -12.98 3.78
C THR A 137 -5.26 -14.04 3.75
N CYS A 138 -6.48 -13.69 3.33
CA CYS A 138 -7.57 -14.64 3.15
C CYS A 138 -7.29 -15.61 2.01
N GLN A 139 -6.74 -15.14 0.88
CA GLN A 139 -6.30 -15.98 -0.23
C GLN A 139 -5.26 -17.01 0.24
N ILE A 140 -4.25 -16.59 1.03
CA ILE A 140 -3.25 -17.48 1.64
C ILE A 140 -3.91 -18.48 2.59
N ARG A 141 -4.78 -18.00 3.48
CA ARG A 141 -5.44 -18.82 4.52
C ARG A 141 -6.33 -19.91 3.94
N LEU A 142 -7.09 -19.56 2.91
CA LEU A 142 -8.04 -20.46 2.23
C LEU A 142 -7.35 -21.28 1.14
N ASN A 143 -6.17 -20.86 0.69
CA ASN A 143 -5.48 -21.40 -0.48
C ASN A 143 -6.35 -21.34 -1.75
N GLU A 144 -7.08 -20.24 -1.91
CA GLU A 144 -7.96 -19.95 -3.06
C GLU A 144 -7.67 -18.55 -3.61
N VAL A 145 -7.75 -18.40 -4.94
CA VAL A 145 -7.57 -17.10 -5.62
C VAL A 145 -8.85 -16.27 -5.47
N GLU A 146 -10.01 -16.85 -5.75
CA GLU A 146 -11.29 -16.21 -5.49
C GLU A 146 -11.68 -16.47 -4.04
N VAL A 147 -11.73 -15.41 -3.22
CA VAL A 147 -12.25 -15.52 -1.85
C VAL A 147 -13.72 -15.12 -1.81
N PRO A 148 -14.51 -15.65 -0.87
CA PRO A 148 -15.92 -15.29 -0.73
C PRO A 148 -16.12 -13.80 -0.45
N ASP A 149 -17.20 -13.22 -0.98
CA ASP A 149 -17.55 -11.80 -0.79
C ASP A 149 -17.68 -11.42 0.69
N GLU A 150 -18.04 -12.37 1.56
CA GLU A 150 -18.15 -12.16 3.00
C GLU A 150 -16.83 -11.73 3.66
N VAL A 151 -15.68 -11.95 3.00
CA VAL A 151 -14.37 -11.46 3.45
C VAL A 151 -14.33 -9.93 3.55
N TYR A 152 -15.05 -9.21 2.68
CA TYR A 152 -15.17 -7.76 2.76
C TYR A 152 -15.84 -7.29 4.05
N GLU A 153 -16.93 -7.95 4.43
CA GLU A 153 -17.65 -7.65 5.67
C GLU A 153 -16.81 -8.07 6.89
N GLU A 154 -16.12 -9.22 6.81
CA GLU A 154 -15.24 -9.70 7.88
C GLU A 154 -14.10 -8.72 8.17
N PHE A 155 -13.55 -8.05 7.15
CA PHE A 155 -12.47 -7.09 7.35
C PHE A 155 -12.83 -6.01 8.37
N LEU A 156 -14.02 -5.42 8.28
CA LEU A 156 -14.44 -4.34 9.19
C LEU A 156 -14.48 -4.80 10.65
N ASP A 157 -14.95 -6.03 10.87
CA ASP A 157 -15.01 -6.64 12.20
C ASP A 157 -13.61 -6.99 12.74
N LYS A 158 -12.68 -7.37 11.86
CA LYS A 158 -11.33 -7.82 12.21
C LYS A 158 -10.31 -6.70 12.27
N TYR A 159 -10.54 -5.57 11.60
CA TYR A 159 -9.54 -4.52 11.43
C TYR A 159 -9.01 -4.02 12.77
N SER A 160 -9.90 -3.73 13.73
CA SER A 160 -9.50 -3.31 15.09
C SER A 160 -8.70 -4.38 15.85
N ASP A 161 -9.03 -5.65 15.64
CA ASP A 161 -8.31 -6.77 16.26
C ASP A 161 -6.92 -6.97 15.64
N ILE A 162 -6.77 -6.76 14.32
CA ILE A 162 -5.48 -6.74 13.62
C ILE A 162 -4.61 -5.61 14.18
N LEU A 163 -5.16 -4.39 14.26
CA LEU A 163 -4.44 -3.22 14.78
C LEU A 163 -4.02 -3.34 16.25
N THR A 164 -4.70 -4.19 17.02
CA THR A 164 -4.37 -4.45 18.43
C THR A 164 -3.60 -5.76 18.63
N GLU A 165 -3.09 -6.37 17.54
CA GLU A 165 -2.32 -7.61 17.54
C GLU A 165 -3.04 -8.79 18.23
N LYS A 166 -4.37 -8.77 18.24
CA LYS A 166 -5.20 -9.79 18.92
C LYS A 166 -5.48 -11.03 18.07
N ILE A 167 -5.10 -11.01 16.79
CA ILE A 167 -5.28 -12.13 15.89
C ILE A 167 -3.94 -12.88 15.80
N PRO A 168 -3.77 -14.00 16.53
CA PRO A 168 -2.58 -14.84 16.35
C PRO A 168 -2.60 -15.46 14.96
N ALA A 169 -1.62 -15.11 14.13
CA ALA A 169 -1.38 -15.78 12.86
C ALA A 169 -0.50 -17.01 13.09
N ASN A 170 -1.04 -18.20 12.82
CA ASN A 170 -0.25 -19.44 12.84
C ASN A 170 0.63 -19.59 11.58
N ASP A 171 0.37 -18.76 10.56
CA ASP A 171 1.10 -18.71 9.31
C ASP A 171 2.02 -17.47 9.29
N LYS A 172 3.30 -17.68 8.95
CA LYS A 172 4.31 -16.61 8.93
C LYS A 172 4.06 -15.56 7.86
N ASN A 173 3.51 -15.96 6.71
CA ASN A 173 3.16 -15.04 5.64
C ASN A 173 2.01 -14.14 6.07
N ILE A 174 0.98 -14.72 6.69
CA ILE A 174 -0.15 -13.95 7.23
C ILE A 174 0.32 -13.00 8.34
N SER A 175 1.17 -13.47 9.26
CA SER A 175 1.74 -12.63 10.31
C SER A 175 2.47 -11.43 9.73
N LEU A 176 3.33 -11.65 8.73
CA LEU A 176 4.09 -10.60 8.07
C LEU A 176 3.19 -9.54 7.43
N LEU A 177 2.10 -9.97 6.79
CA LEU A 177 1.13 -9.06 6.17
C LEU A 177 0.29 -8.29 7.20
N TYR A 178 -0.05 -8.91 8.34
CA TYR A 178 -0.69 -8.20 9.45
C TYR A 178 0.24 -7.17 10.09
N ASP A 179 1.51 -7.51 10.29
CA ASP A 179 2.52 -6.57 10.79
C ASP A 179 2.68 -5.36 9.84
N LEU A 180 2.58 -5.60 8.52
CA LEU A 180 2.55 -4.52 7.54
C LEU A 180 1.33 -3.60 7.71
N ILE A 181 0.12 -4.14 7.86
CA ILE A 181 -1.10 -3.35 8.12
C ILE A 181 -0.91 -2.47 9.36
N VAL A 182 -0.40 -3.04 10.47
CA VAL A 182 -0.13 -2.29 11.71
C VAL A 182 0.90 -1.18 11.46
N GLY A 183 1.98 -1.50 10.75
CA GLY A 183 3.05 -0.56 10.43
C GLY A 183 2.60 0.61 9.56
N LEU A 184 1.73 0.37 8.58
CA LEU A 184 1.14 1.39 7.72
C LEU A 184 0.12 2.25 8.47
N ASN A 185 -0.73 1.65 9.30
CA ASN A 185 -1.68 2.40 10.12
C ASN A 185 -0.98 3.31 11.14
N ALA A 186 0.18 2.90 11.66
CA ALA A 186 1.00 3.75 12.51
C ALA A 186 1.57 4.98 11.78
N ASP A 187 1.83 4.88 10.48
CA ASP A 187 2.25 6.01 9.65
C ASP A 187 1.09 6.93 9.33
N LEU A 188 -0.08 6.38 8.96
CA LEU A 188 -1.31 7.18 8.79
C LEU A 188 -1.60 8.03 10.04
N PHE A 189 -1.47 7.45 11.23
CA PHE A 189 -1.65 8.19 12.48
C PHE A 189 -0.67 9.35 12.68
N LYS A 190 0.56 9.26 12.13
CA LYS A 190 1.50 10.39 12.14
C LYS A 190 1.05 11.47 11.15
N ILE A 191 0.61 11.08 9.96
CA ILE A 191 0.08 12.01 8.94
C ILE A 191 -1.13 12.77 9.50
N ASP A 192 -2.05 12.07 10.15
CA ASP A 192 -3.23 12.68 10.77
C ASP A 192 -2.86 13.69 11.86
N LYS A 193 -1.81 13.42 12.64
CA LYS A 193 -1.31 14.38 13.64
C LYS A 193 -0.79 15.66 13.00
N LEU A 194 0.05 15.54 11.96
CA LEU A 194 0.59 16.68 11.24
C LEU A 194 -0.53 17.52 10.58
N SER A 195 -1.55 16.83 10.05
CA SER A 195 -2.73 17.46 9.42
C SER A 195 -3.61 18.21 10.44
N ASN A 196 -3.67 17.77 11.69
CA ASN A 196 -4.43 18.44 12.75
C ASN A 196 -3.64 19.59 13.40
N ASP A 197 -2.31 19.46 13.52
CA ASP A 197 -1.47 20.51 14.12
C ASP A 197 -1.38 21.76 13.22
N THR A 198 -1.44 21.58 11.89
CA THR A 198 -1.48 22.66 10.89
C THR A 198 -2.82 23.41 10.83
N GLN A 199 -3.88 22.93 11.50
CA GLN A 199 -5.21 23.57 11.54
C GLN A 199 -5.44 24.44 12.79
N THR A 200 -4.43 24.65 13.64
CA THR A 200 -4.57 25.51 14.83
C THR A 200 -4.15 26.96 14.50
N PRO A 201 -5.07 27.95 14.61
CA PRO A 201 -4.77 29.36 14.32
C PRO A 201 -3.90 30.05 15.38
#